data_AF-A0A1E3GSX3-F1
#
_entry.id   AF-A0A1E3GSX3-F1
#
_cell.length_a   1.000
_cell.length_b   1.000
_cell.length_c   1.000
_cell.angle_alpha   90.00
_cell.angle_beta   90.00
_cell.angle_gamma   90.00
#
_symmetry.space_group_name_H-M   'P 1'
#
loop_
_entity.id
_entity.type
_entity.pdbx_description
1 polymer ?
#
loop_
_entity_poly.entity_id
_entity_poly.type
_entity_poly.pdbx_seq_one_letter_code
_entity_poly.pdbx_strand_id
1 'polypeptide(L)'
;MDRARTGSTIVAAILAVIVIFLFGYLLWSDAPPNRSELTVDPPIEVIEPDLPLEIIRSAEQELPDSDAIREREAAEFVDQLAGADDSTIIVNEYQDMFVRPDSIIALPELEQRTTTLKSLMDDKSLSADTPLTLRYTEEIREQTTLQQLETEEEDHIAPITIVTEQGETITAPLVELLQREDIDQSAPVTQIREQQQIKQIKASELADADIAEDQQMSVTISRGVQKLDIADLIDSDSADMQDSLFYLHRVTEEDIQGLWGIIQTGLIRNFRQGIRLQRNGTEQKVSVLIPADADEPLPDGLSSFLGLILHKKVSTSYVYNFNTHTMGHDPNLIHPGQELILIRFSAEELKDIYQFFAEQRSNDSQTFAIGR
;
A
#
# COMPACT_ATOMS: atom_id res chain seq x y z
N MET A 1 -1.51 18.74 -61.96
CA MET A 1 -1.14 17.33 -62.21
C MET A 1 -0.12 16.96 -61.16
N ASP A 2 -0.49 16.08 -60.24
CA ASP A 2 0.29 14.87 -59.93
C ASP A 2 -0.44 14.06 -58.84
N ARG A 3 -1.05 12.95 -59.29
CA ARG A 3 -1.47 11.83 -58.46
C ARG A 3 -0.32 10.84 -58.47
N ALA A 4 0.41 10.68 -57.37
CA ALA A 4 1.18 9.47 -57.09
C ALA A 4 1.69 9.49 -55.64
N ARG A 5 1.07 8.70 -54.76
CA ARG A 5 1.68 7.94 -53.64
C ARG A 5 0.61 7.49 -52.63
N THR A 6 -0.33 6.66 -53.08
CA THR A 6 -1.23 5.89 -52.19
C THR A 6 -1.25 4.40 -52.52
N GLY A 7 -0.38 3.95 -53.43
CA GLY A 7 -0.29 2.54 -53.85
C GLY A 7 0.68 1.67 -53.05
N SER A 8 1.58 2.26 -52.25
CA SER A 8 2.68 1.48 -51.63
C SER A 8 2.33 0.85 -50.28
N THR A 9 1.41 1.44 -49.51
CA THR A 9 1.08 0.98 -48.14
C THR A 9 0.06 -0.15 -48.14
N ILE A 10 -0.89 -0.14 -49.06
CA ILE A 10 -1.93 -1.17 -49.16
C ILE A 10 -1.34 -2.50 -49.66
N VAL A 11 -0.41 -2.45 -50.62
CA VAL A 11 0.27 -3.66 -51.13
C VAL A 11 1.15 -4.30 -50.05
N ALA A 12 1.83 -3.51 -49.23
CA ALA A 12 2.61 -4.00 -48.10
C ALA A 12 1.74 -4.66 -47.01
N ALA A 13 0.57 -4.08 -46.70
CA ALA A 13 -0.36 -4.64 -45.74
C ALA A 13 -0.95 -5.98 -46.20
N ILE A 14 -1.30 -6.10 -47.50
CA ILE A 14 -1.82 -7.36 -48.06
C ILE A 14 -0.74 -8.46 -48.04
N LEU A 15 0.51 -8.11 -48.36
CA LEU A 15 1.63 -9.06 -48.28
C LEU A 15 1.88 -9.56 -46.85
N ALA A 16 1.79 -8.67 -45.86
CA ALA A 16 1.96 -9.05 -44.45
C ALA A 16 0.88 -10.05 -44.00
N VAL A 17 -0.38 -9.84 -44.40
CA VAL A 17 -1.48 -10.76 -44.07
C VAL A 17 -1.27 -12.13 -44.74
N ILE A 18 -0.81 -12.17 -46.00
CA ILE A 18 -0.53 -13.43 -46.70
C ILE A 18 0.59 -14.21 -45.99
N VAL A 19 1.66 -13.53 -45.54
CA VAL A 19 2.74 -14.18 -44.79
C VAL A 19 2.24 -14.76 -43.47
N ILE A 20 1.39 -14.05 -42.73
CA ILE A 20 0.81 -14.53 -41.47
C ILE A 20 -0.06 -15.78 -41.70
N PHE A 21 -0.90 -15.79 -42.74
CA PHE A 21 -1.71 -16.96 -43.07
C PHE A 21 -0.86 -18.16 -43.50
N LEU A 22 0.22 -17.92 -44.25
CA LEU A 22 1.11 -18.99 -44.72
C LEU A 22 1.93 -19.58 -43.56
N PHE A 23 2.36 -18.76 -42.60
CA PHE A 23 3.04 -19.20 -41.39
C PHE A 23 2.10 -19.96 -40.44
N GLY A 24 0.86 -19.49 -40.27
CA GLY A 24 -0.16 -20.18 -39.49
C GLY A 24 -0.51 -21.56 -40.08
N TYR A 25 -0.61 -21.65 -41.41
CA TYR A 25 -0.85 -22.92 -42.09
C TYR A 25 0.32 -23.90 -41.95
N LEU A 26 1.57 -23.42 -42.06
CA LEU A 26 2.75 -24.26 -41.88
C LEU A 26 2.85 -24.82 -40.46
N LEU A 27 2.60 -24.00 -39.43
CA LEU A 27 2.57 -24.44 -38.03
C LEU A 27 1.47 -25.46 -37.74
N TRP A 28 0.32 -25.34 -38.42
CA TRP A 28 -0.77 -26.31 -38.27
C TRP A 28 -0.48 -27.62 -39.02
N SER A 29 0.19 -27.56 -40.17
CA SER A 29 0.47 -28.74 -41.00
C SER A 29 1.59 -29.65 -40.45
N ASP A 30 2.40 -29.16 -39.51
CA ASP A 30 3.55 -29.88 -38.94
C ASP A 30 3.27 -30.49 -37.55
N ALA A 31 2.00 -30.59 -37.15
CA ALA A 31 1.60 -31.26 -35.91
C ALA A 31 1.59 -32.79 -36.11
N PRO A 32 2.50 -33.57 -35.49
CA PRO A 32 2.51 -35.03 -35.64
C PRO A 32 1.35 -35.69 -34.88
N PRO A 33 0.76 -36.78 -35.40
CA PRO A 33 -0.28 -37.51 -34.69
C PRO A 33 0.32 -38.29 -33.51
N ASN A 34 0.05 -37.85 -32.28
CA ASN A 34 0.49 -38.53 -31.07
C ASN A 34 -0.46 -39.71 -30.76
N ARG A 35 -0.11 -40.91 -31.26
CA ARG A 35 -0.57 -42.19 -30.70
C ARG A 35 0.64 -43.13 -30.59
N SER A 36 1.21 -43.19 -29.40
CA SER A 36 2.03 -44.33 -28.97
C SER A 36 1.13 -45.29 -28.20
N GLU A 37 0.63 -46.32 -28.90
CA GLU A 37 0.15 -47.54 -28.25
C GLU A 37 1.37 -48.24 -27.64
N LEU A 38 1.48 -48.20 -26.30
CA LEU A 38 2.49 -48.97 -25.58
C LEU A 38 1.89 -50.35 -25.28
N THR A 39 2.09 -51.30 -26.18
CA THR A 39 1.82 -52.71 -25.95
C THR A 39 2.83 -53.24 -24.94
N VAL A 40 2.39 -53.57 -23.73
CA VAL A 40 3.19 -54.33 -22.76
C VAL A 40 2.54 -55.70 -22.59
N ASP A 41 3.25 -56.71 -23.09
CA ASP A 41 3.04 -58.15 -22.91
C ASP A 41 4.40 -58.68 -22.42
N PRO A 42 4.53 -59.50 -21.36
CA PRO A 42 3.57 -60.49 -20.84
C PRO A 42 2.57 -59.93 -19.80
N PRO A 43 1.45 -60.63 -19.54
CA PRO A 43 0.45 -60.24 -18.55
C PRO A 43 1.06 -60.27 -17.15
N ILE A 44 0.96 -59.14 -16.43
CA ILE A 44 1.17 -59.13 -14.99
C ILE A 44 -0.08 -59.75 -14.37
N GLU A 45 0.05 -60.95 -13.80
CA GLU A 45 -0.96 -61.54 -12.92
C GLU A 45 -1.09 -60.64 -11.68
N VAL A 46 -2.15 -59.82 -11.65
CA VAL A 46 -2.59 -59.18 -10.42
C VAL A 46 -3.25 -60.26 -9.58
N ILE A 47 -2.55 -60.72 -8.55
CA ILE A 47 -3.14 -61.49 -7.47
C ILE A 47 -4.12 -60.53 -6.79
N GLU A 48 -5.43 -60.73 -7.00
CA GLU A 48 -6.49 -60.06 -6.23
C GLU A 48 -6.38 -60.55 -4.77
N PRO A 49 -6.03 -59.71 -3.78
CA PRO A 49 -6.31 -60.07 -2.41
C PRO A 49 -7.83 -59.98 -2.24
N ASP A 50 -8.44 -61.12 -1.91
CA ASP A 50 -9.84 -61.28 -1.52
C ASP A 50 -10.07 -60.56 -0.17
N LEU A 51 -10.04 -59.24 -0.21
CA LEU A 51 -10.48 -58.38 0.87
C LEU A 51 -11.93 -58.00 0.56
N PRO A 52 -12.89 -58.19 1.48
CA PRO A 52 -14.25 -57.76 1.24
C PRO A 52 -14.20 -56.27 0.93
N LEU A 53 -14.64 -55.89 -0.26
CA LEU A 53 -15.05 -54.53 -0.58
C LEU A 53 -16.25 -54.22 0.31
N GLU A 54 -15.97 -53.84 1.55
CA GLU A 54 -16.89 -52.99 2.28
C GLU A 54 -16.97 -51.73 1.43
N ILE A 55 -18.09 -51.58 0.71
CA ILE A 55 -18.52 -50.30 0.22
C ILE A 55 -18.69 -49.47 1.48
N ILE A 56 -17.62 -48.80 1.91
CA ILE A 56 -17.77 -47.61 2.72
C ILE A 56 -18.59 -46.72 1.81
N ARG A 57 -19.90 -46.71 2.04
CA ARG A 57 -20.72 -45.56 1.70
C ARG A 57 -20.03 -44.45 2.47
N SER A 58 -19.08 -43.77 1.81
CA SER A 58 -18.71 -42.44 2.22
C SER A 58 -20.07 -41.78 2.35
N ALA A 59 -20.46 -41.53 3.61
CA ALA A 59 -21.53 -40.58 3.86
C ALA A 59 -21.24 -39.42 2.92
N GLU A 60 -22.26 -38.97 2.19
CA GLU A 60 -22.20 -37.72 1.45
C GLU A 60 -21.65 -36.68 2.42
N GLN A 61 -20.33 -36.52 2.40
CA GLN A 61 -19.64 -35.53 3.16
C GLN A 61 -19.81 -34.35 2.23
N GLU A 62 -20.99 -33.73 2.37
CA GLU A 62 -21.33 -32.46 1.74
C GLU A 62 -20.06 -31.61 1.87
N LEU A 63 -19.37 -31.44 0.75
CA LEU A 63 -18.29 -30.47 0.68
C LEU A 63 -18.90 -29.18 1.21
N PRO A 64 -18.32 -28.55 2.26
CA PRO A 64 -18.94 -27.39 2.85
C PRO A 64 -19.22 -26.37 1.74
N ASP A 65 -20.46 -25.90 1.70
CA ASP A 65 -20.92 -24.93 0.70
C ASP A 65 -19.91 -23.79 0.60
N SER A 66 -19.44 -23.48 -0.61
CA SER A 66 -18.39 -22.49 -0.82
C SER A 66 -18.74 -21.14 -0.19
N ASP A 67 -20.04 -20.84 -0.15
CA ASP A 67 -20.57 -19.60 0.40
C ASP A 67 -20.50 -19.63 1.93
N ALA A 68 -20.81 -20.76 2.56
CA ALA A 68 -20.66 -20.95 4.01
C ALA A 68 -19.19 -20.90 4.47
N ILE A 69 -18.25 -21.32 3.62
CA ILE A 69 -16.81 -21.17 3.90
C ILE A 69 -16.41 -19.69 3.84
N ARG A 70 -16.85 -18.95 2.81
CA ARG A 70 -16.55 -17.51 2.67
C ARG A 70 -17.18 -16.69 3.79
N GLU A 71 -18.40 -17.02 4.22
CA GLU A 71 -19.06 -16.37 5.35
C GLU A 71 -18.25 -16.53 6.65
N ARG A 72 -17.81 -17.76 6.94
CA ARG A 72 -16.96 -18.02 8.11
C ARG A 72 -15.62 -17.29 8.00
N GLU A 73 -15.02 -17.29 6.83
CA GLU A 73 -13.75 -16.59 6.57
C GLU A 73 -13.90 -15.07 6.76
N ALA A 74 -15.00 -14.49 6.28
CA ALA A 74 -15.31 -13.08 6.47
C ALA A 74 -15.50 -12.75 7.96
N ALA A 75 -16.20 -13.60 8.71
CA ALA A 75 -16.38 -13.41 10.15
C ALA A 75 -15.05 -13.46 10.92
N GLU A 76 -14.20 -14.45 10.64
CA GLU A 76 -12.86 -14.54 11.25
C GLU A 76 -11.95 -13.38 10.80
N PHE A 77 -12.11 -12.90 9.56
CA PHE A 77 -11.43 -11.71 9.05
C PHE A 77 -11.74 -10.47 9.87
N VAL A 78 -13.02 -10.19 10.07
CA VAL A 78 -13.47 -9.02 10.83
C VAL A 78 -13.05 -9.12 12.30
N ASP A 79 -13.15 -10.29 12.91
CA ASP A 79 -12.79 -10.47 14.33
C ASP A 79 -11.30 -10.21 14.61
N GLN A 80 -10.43 -10.53 13.65
CA GLN A 80 -8.99 -10.29 13.76
C GLN A 80 -8.55 -8.91 13.29
N LEU A 81 -9.46 -8.11 12.72
CA LEU A 81 -9.13 -6.81 12.15
C LEU A 81 -8.75 -5.79 13.23
N ALA A 82 -9.47 -5.81 14.35
CA ALA A 82 -9.07 -5.14 15.57
C ALA A 82 -8.36 -6.18 16.46
N GLY A 83 -7.06 -5.98 16.70
CA GLY A 83 -6.22 -6.92 17.45
C GLY A 83 -6.84 -7.34 18.79
N ALA A 84 -6.50 -8.54 19.25
CA ALA A 84 -7.15 -9.20 20.39
C ALA A 84 -6.76 -8.66 21.78
N ASP A 85 -5.93 -7.62 21.87
CA ASP A 85 -5.30 -7.21 23.12
C ASP A 85 -5.99 -6.00 23.77
N ASP A 86 -6.43 -6.16 25.02
CA ASP A 86 -6.96 -5.14 25.95
C ASP A 86 -5.93 -4.04 26.34
N SER A 87 -4.83 -3.91 25.59
CA SER A 87 -3.77 -2.95 25.88
C SER A 87 -4.09 -1.58 25.31
N THR A 88 -3.59 -0.52 25.95
CA THR A 88 -3.73 0.84 25.41
C THR A 88 -3.08 0.91 24.03
N ILE A 89 -3.88 1.25 23.01
CA ILE A 89 -3.46 1.27 21.61
C ILE A 89 -2.87 2.64 21.26
N ILE A 90 -1.60 2.71 20.88
CA ILE A 90 -0.97 3.98 20.49
C ILE A 90 -1.32 4.32 19.04
N VAL A 91 -1.92 5.49 18.81
CA VAL A 91 -2.33 5.96 17.48
C VAL A 91 -1.34 7.03 17.01
N ASN A 92 -0.44 6.64 16.10
CA ASN A 92 0.54 7.52 15.46
C ASN A 92 0.09 7.95 14.06
N GLU A 93 0.73 9.00 13.54
CA GLU A 93 0.65 9.32 12.10
C GLU A 93 1.13 8.12 11.27
N TYR A 94 0.50 7.88 10.12
CA TYR A 94 0.80 6.78 9.19
C TYR A 94 0.57 5.35 9.73
N GLN A 95 0.00 5.20 10.92
CA GLN A 95 -0.30 3.92 11.56
C GLN A 95 -1.80 3.78 11.77
N ASP A 96 -2.54 3.69 10.66
CA ASP A 96 -3.97 3.48 10.70
C ASP A 96 -4.32 2.09 11.23
N MET A 97 -5.47 1.97 11.90
CA MET A 97 -5.88 0.69 12.50
C MET A 97 -7.37 0.64 12.79
N PHE A 98 -7.91 -0.59 12.84
CA PHE A 98 -9.22 -0.85 13.40
C PHE A 98 -9.12 -1.10 14.90
N VAL A 99 -10.03 -0.50 15.66
CA VAL A 99 -10.17 -0.71 17.10
C VAL A 99 -11.60 -1.07 17.45
N ARG A 100 -11.79 -1.66 18.63
CA ARG A 100 -13.12 -1.95 19.17
C ARG A 100 -13.67 -0.74 19.92
N PRO A 101 -14.99 -0.65 20.13
CA PRO A 101 -15.63 0.50 20.78
C PRO A 101 -15.21 0.68 22.23
N ASP A 102 -14.82 -0.42 22.90
CA ASP A 102 -14.33 -0.47 24.29
C ASP A 102 -12.80 -0.31 24.41
N SER A 103 -12.12 -0.02 23.29
CA SER A 103 -10.67 0.16 23.29
C SER A 103 -10.27 1.50 23.89
N ILE A 104 -9.20 1.49 24.68
CA ILE A 104 -8.53 2.72 25.14
C ILE A 104 -7.39 3.04 24.18
N ILE A 105 -7.44 4.22 23.57
CA ILE A 105 -6.38 4.72 22.70
C ILE A 105 -5.45 5.68 23.43
N ALA A 106 -4.19 5.69 23.02
CA ALA A 106 -3.15 6.62 23.42
C ALA A 106 -2.79 7.49 22.22
N LEU A 107 -3.13 8.77 22.29
CA LEU A 107 -2.76 9.77 21.33
C LEU A 107 -1.52 10.52 21.81
N PRO A 108 -0.38 10.40 21.11
CA PRO A 108 0.76 11.25 21.39
C PRO A 108 0.37 12.71 21.17
N GLU A 109 0.67 13.57 22.14
CA GLU A 109 0.60 15.01 21.97
C GLU A 109 1.84 15.43 21.18
N LEU A 110 1.64 15.74 19.90
CA LEU A 110 2.72 16.08 18.99
C LEU A 110 2.74 17.59 18.78
N GLU A 111 3.87 18.21 19.09
CA GLU A 111 4.15 19.59 18.74
C GLU A 111 5.09 19.59 17.54
N GLN A 112 4.66 20.18 16.42
CA GLN A 112 5.50 20.37 15.24
C GLN A 112 6.05 21.80 15.20
N ARG A 113 7.34 21.96 14.91
CA ARG A 113 7.98 23.27 14.77
C ARG A 113 9.11 23.25 13.76
N THR A 114 9.36 24.38 13.10
CA THR A 114 10.58 24.63 12.33
C THR A 114 11.57 25.38 13.21
N THR A 115 12.79 24.84 13.37
CA THR A 115 13.79 25.36 14.31
C THR A 115 15.20 24.94 13.90
N THR A 116 16.21 25.34 14.66
CA THR A 116 17.60 24.85 14.54
C THR A 116 17.97 23.92 15.69
N LEU A 117 19.02 23.11 15.52
CA LEU A 117 19.53 22.23 16.59
C LEU A 117 19.90 23.03 17.84
N LYS A 118 20.60 24.15 17.67
CA LYS A 118 20.97 25.05 18.77
C LYS A 118 19.75 25.53 19.56
N SER A 119 18.70 25.94 18.85
CA SER A 119 17.47 26.44 19.50
C SER A 119 16.73 25.32 20.25
N LEU A 120 16.81 24.07 19.78
CA LEU A 120 16.28 22.91 20.51
C LEU A 120 17.10 22.61 21.76
N MET A 121 18.43 22.65 21.68
CA MET A 121 19.32 22.41 22.82
C MET A 121 19.14 23.47 23.92
N ASP A 122 18.82 24.71 23.54
CA ASP A 122 18.55 25.81 24.47
C ASP A 122 17.09 25.81 25.02
N ASP A 123 16.20 24.94 24.52
CA ASP A 123 14.80 24.89 24.92
C ASP A 123 14.60 24.19 26.27
N LYS A 124 14.43 25.00 27.32
CA LYS A 124 14.19 24.54 28.70
C LYS A 124 12.84 23.85 28.91
N SER A 125 11.92 23.91 27.94
CA SER A 125 10.66 23.18 27.99
C SER A 125 10.82 21.68 27.69
N LEU A 126 11.97 21.27 27.13
CA LEU A 126 12.25 19.87 26.81
C LEU A 126 12.91 19.17 28.01
N SER A 127 12.27 18.11 28.50
CA SER A 127 12.90 17.21 29.47
C SER A 127 13.87 16.26 28.75
N ALA A 128 14.89 15.75 29.44
CA ALA A 128 15.91 14.87 28.85
C ALA A 128 15.34 13.66 28.10
N ASP A 129 14.27 13.05 28.62
CA ASP A 129 13.63 11.87 28.03
C ASP A 129 12.59 12.18 26.94
N THR A 130 12.39 13.46 26.60
CA THR A 130 11.39 13.88 25.60
C THR A 130 11.75 13.30 24.23
N PRO A 131 10.88 12.47 23.61
CA PRO A 131 11.12 11.93 22.28
C PRO A 131 10.97 13.02 21.22
N LEU A 132 11.89 13.04 20.27
CA LEU A 132 11.98 13.98 19.16
C LEU A 132 12.12 13.22 17.85
N THR A 133 11.42 13.67 16.81
CA THR A 133 11.68 13.28 15.42
C THR A 133 12.19 14.49 14.67
N LEU A 134 13.45 14.45 14.23
CA LEU A 134 14.11 15.50 13.47
C LEU A 134 14.02 15.17 11.98
N ARG A 135 13.58 16.12 11.17
CA ARG A 135 13.56 16.05 9.71
C ARG A 135 14.39 17.20 9.15
N TYR A 136 15.48 16.87 8.46
CA TYR A 136 16.40 17.86 7.92
C TYR A 136 16.97 17.39 6.59
N THR A 137 17.41 18.34 5.77
CA THR A 137 18.15 18.04 4.55
C THR A 137 19.63 17.96 4.90
N GLU A 138 20.29 16.87 4.53
CA GLU A 138 21.73 16.72 4.62
C GLU A 138 22.35 16.88 3.24
N GLU A 139 23.45 17.64 3.19
CA GLU A 139 24.26 17.77 1.99
C GLU A 139 25.33 16.67 1.99
N ILE A 140 25.17 15.69 1.11
CA ILE A 140 26.13 14.61 0.91
C ILE A 140 27.09 15.03 -0.19
N ARG A 141 28.38 14.97 0.14
CA ARG A 141 29.48 15.21 -0.81
C ARG A 141 30.21 13.91 -1.07
N GLU A 142 30.19 13.46 -2.31
CA GLU A 142 30.84 12.23 -2.71
C GLU A 142 31.81 12.46 -3.85
N GLN A 143 33.02 11.90 -3.74
CA GLN A 143 33.97 11.91 -4.84
C GLN A 143 33.59 10.85 -5.86
N THR A 144 33.43 11.26 -7.10
CA THR A 144 33.04 10.42 -8.25
C THR A 144 33.64 10.98 -9.53
N THR A 145 33.21 10.49 -10.70
CA THR A 145 33.54 11.03 -12.02
C THR A 145 32.27 11.15 -12.85
N LEU A 146 32.25 11.99 -13.88
CA LEU A 146 31.07 12.06 -14.78
C LEU A 146 30.81 10.72 -15.47
N GLN A 147 31.88 9.98 -15.81
CA GLN A 147 31.76 8.65 -16.40
C GLN A 147 31.11 7.64 -15.43
N GLN A 148 31.44 7.70 -14.15
CA GLN A 148 30.82 6.84 -13.14
C GLN A 148 29.35 7.21 -12.92
N LEU A 149 29.04 8.51 -12.86
CA LEU A 149 27.66 8.99 -12.75
C LEU A 149 26.80 8.58 -13.96
N GLU A 150 27.35 8.57 -15.18
CA GLU A 150 26.66 8.07 -16.38
C GLU A 150 26.22 6.61 -16.26
N THR A 151 26.95 5.81 -15.48
CA THR A 151 26.59 4.40 -15.24
C THR A 151 25.72 4.15 -14.01
N GLU A 152 25.76 5.03 -13.02
CA GLU A 152 25.10 4.82 -11.72
C GLU A 152 23.75 5.53 -11.60
N GLU A 153 23.57 6.68 -12.25
CA GLU A 153 22.33 7.45 -12.20
C GLU A 153 21.34 6.94 -13.27
N GLU A 154 20.10 6.64 -12.89
CA GLU A 154 19.09 6.20 -13.87
C GLU A 154 18.47 7.38 -14.63
N ASP A 155 18.39 8.55 -13.98
CA ASP A 155 17.78 9.76 -14.53
C ASP A 155 18.84 10.78 -14.95
N HIS A 156 19.15 10.81 -16.25
CA HIS A 156 20.16 11.71 -16.80
C HIS A 156 19.63 13.12 -17.13
N ILE A 157 18.32 13.35 -17.01
CA ILE A 157 17.69 14.65 -17.30
C ILE A 157 17.44 15.47 -16.03
N ALA A 158 17.41 14.82 -14.86
CA ALA A 158 17.41 15.51 -13.58
C ALA A 158 18.70 16.34 -13.40
N PRO A 159 18.59 17.60 -12.93
CA PRO A 159 19.76 18.41 -12.66
C PRO A 159 20.55 17.83 -11.49
N ILE A 160 21.84 17.62 -11.70
CA ILE A 160 22.79 17.25 -10.64
C ILE A 160 23.71 18.42 -10.36
N THR A 161 24.21 18.51 -9.12
CA THR A 161 25.21 19.51 -8.73
C THR A 161 26.56 18.82 -8.54
N ILE A 162 27.60 19.33 -9.20
CA ILE A 162 28.97 18.86 -9.05
C ILE A 162 29.91 20.03 -8.73
N VAL A 163 31.01 19.73 -8.06
CA VAL A 163 32.16 20.63 -7.88
C VAL A 163 33.35 20.01 -8.59
N THR A 164 33.91 20.73 -9.55
CA THR A 164 35.09 20.29 -10.29
C THR A 164 36.34 20.38 -9.41
N GLU A 165 37.43 19.73 -9.80
CA GLU A 165 38.74 19.85 -9.11
C GLU A 165 39.23 21.31 -9.02
N GLN A 166 38.79 22.15 -9.97
CA GLN A 166 39.11 23.58 -10.03
C GLN A 166 38.26 24.42 -9.05
N GLY A 167 37.33 23.80 -8.33
CA GLY A 167 36.42 24.43 -7.38
C GLY A 167 35.19 25.08 -8.02
N GLU A 168 34.96 24.88 -9.32
CA GLU A 168 33.75 25.38 -9.99
C GLU A 168 32.54 24.53 -9.60
N THR A 169 31.50 25.17 -9.07
CA THR A 169 30.22 24.51 -8.78
C THR A 169 29.29 24.65 -9.98
N ILE A 170 28.80 23.53 -10.48
CA ILE A 170 27.99 23.44 -11.69
C ILE A 170 26.74 22.63 -11.38
N THR A 171 25.57 23.19 -11.66
CA THR A 171 24.28 22.49 -11.56
C THR A 171 23.66 22.39 -12.95
N ALA A 172 23.55 21.18 -13.49
CA ALA A 172 22.95 20.93 -14.81
C ALA A 172 22.53 19.45 -14.93
N PRO A 173 21.64 19.11 -15.88
CA PRO A 173 21.36 17.72 -16.22
C PRO A 173 22.63 16.94 -16.56
N LEU A 174 22.73 15.68 -16.12
CA LEU A 174 23.91 14.85 -16.38
C LEU A 174 24.21 14.73 -17.88
N VAL A 175 23.17 14.65 -18.72
CA VAL A 175 23.32 14.63 -20.19
C VAL A 175 24.02 15.88 -20.75
N GLU A 176 23.81 17.05 -20.15
CA GLU A 176 24.46 18.30 -20.56
C GLU A 176 25.91 18.34 -20.08
N LEU A 177 26.15 17.88 -18.84
CA LEU A 177 27.50 17.79 -18.26
C LEU A 177 28.40 16.86 -19.06
N LEU A 178 27.87 15.74 -19.55
CA LEU A 178 28.61 14.79 -20.40
C LEU A 178 28.97 15.38 -21.78
N GLN A 179 28.26 16.40 -22.26
CA GLN A 179 28.53 17.04 -23.55
C GLN A 179 29.50 18.22 -23.45
N ARG A 180 29.86 18.65 -22.24
CA ARG A 180 30.77 19.77 -22.02
C ARG A 180 32.21 19.38 -22.35
N GLU A 181 32.80 20.07 -23.33
CA GLU A 181 34.21 19.86 -23.73
C GLU A 181 35.21 20.40 -22.71
N ASP A 182 34.77 21.30 -21.81
CA ASP A 182 35.59 21.95 -20.81
C ASP A 182 35.74 21.14 -19.51
N ILE A 183 35.04 20.01 -19.40
CA ILE A 183 35.13 19.09 -18.25
C ILE A 183 35.67 17.74 -18.72
N ASP A 184 36.78 17.31 -18.12
CA ASP A 184 37.26 15.93 -18.32
C ASP A 184 36.33 14.96 -17.59
N GLN A 185 35.66 14.09 -18.35
CA GLN A 185 34.67 13.15 -17.82
C GLN A 185 35.27 12.11 -16.86
N SER A 186 36.58 11.88 -16.95
CA SER A 186 37.33 10.93 -16.09
C SER A 186 37.99 11.60 -14.90
N ALA A 187 38.01 12.94 -14.85
CA ALA A 187 38.57 13.67 -13.73
C ALA A 187 37.66 13.54 -12.48
N PRO A 188 38.26 13.51 -11.28
CA PRO A 188 37.48 13.47 -10.05
C PRO A 188 36.64 14.74 -9.90
N VAL A 189 35.35 14.54 -9.66
CA VAL A 189 34.39 15.59 -9.30
C VAL A 189 33.79 15.25 -7.94
N THR A 190 33.33 16.26 -7.21
CA THR A 190 32.52 16.05 -6.00
C THR A 190 31.06 16.24 -6.36
N GLN A 191 30.26 15.17 -6.35
CA GLN A 191 28.81 15.30 -6.49
C GLN A 191 28.24 15.81 -5.16
N ILE A 192 27.37 16.82 -5.25
CA ILE A 192 26.60 17.34 -4.12
C ILE A 192 25.16 16.85 -4.27
N ARG A 193 24.69 16.11 -3.28
CA ARG A 193 23.31 15.61 -3.21
C ARG A 193 22.65 16.10 -1.94
N GLU A 194 21.40 16.54 -2.07
CA GLU A 194 20.54 16.84 -0.94
C GLU A 194 19.69 15.60 -0.64
N GLN A 195 19.80 15.08 0.58
CA GLN A 195 18.98 13.95 1.02
C GLN A 195 18.16 14.36 2.24
N GLN A 196 16.86 14.07 2.20
CA GLN A 196 16.02 14.20 3.39
C GLN A 196 16.36 13.09 4.38
N GLN A 197 16.77 13.49 5.58
CA GLN A 197 17.04 12.60 6.70
C GLN A 197 15.93 12.69 7.73
N ILE A 198 15.63 11.55 8.37
CA ILE A 198 14.71 11.45 9.50
C ILE A 198 15.46 10.78 10.64
N LYS A 199 15.55 11.45 11.79
CA LYS A 199 16.22 10.92 12.97
C LYS A 199 15.29 10.95 14.18
N GLN A 200 15.09 9.80 14.82
CA GLN A 200 14.33 9.69 16.07
C GLN A 200 15.30 9.60 17.23
N ILE A 201 15.26 10.56 18.14
CA ILE A 201 16.17 10.67 19.28
C ILE A 201 15.43 11.19 20.51
N LYS A 202 16.07 11.12 21.68
CA LYS A 202 15.65 11.86 22.88
C LYS A 202 16.28 13.24 22.92
N ALA A 203 15.66 14.18 23.64
CA ALA A 203 16.25 15.51 23.86
C ALA A 203 17.64 15.45 24.50
N SER A 204 17.92 14.46 25.35
CA SER A 204 19.26 14.24 25.92
C SER A 204 20.33 13.90 24.90
N GLU A 205 19.94 13.41 23.72
CA GLU A 205 20.84 12.93 22.65
C GLU A 205 21.05 14.00 21.57
N LEU A 206 20.44 15.19 21.70
CA LEU A 206 20.57 16.29 20.72
C LEU A 206 22.03 16.71 20.50
N ALA A 207 22.84 16.70 21.55
CA ALA A 207 24.26 17.05 21.46
C ALA A 207 25.07 16.04 20.62
N ASP A 208 24.62 14.80 20.54
CA ASP A 208 25.27 13.71 19.81
C ASP A 208 24.58 13.44 18.45
N ALA A 209 23.67 14.34 18.03
CA ALA A 209 22.85 14.12 16.85
C ALA A 209 23.62 14.24 15.52
N ASP A 210 24.88 14.69 15.54
CA ASP A 210 25.71 14.90 14.34
C ASP A 210 25.02 15.76 13.27
N ILE A 211 24.41 16.86 13.73
CA ILE A 211 23.74 17.84 12.87
C ILE A 211 24.37 19.21 13.17
N ALA A 212 24.56 20.05 12.15
CA ALA A 212 25.07 21.41 12.37
C ALA A 212 24.11 22.23 13.25
N GLU A 213 24.68 23.01 14.18
CA GLU A 213 23.93 23.77 15.19
C GLU A 213 22.89 24.74 14.59
N ASP A 214 23.19 25.30 13.43
CA ASP A 214 22.40 26.29 12.70
C ASP A 214 21.54 25.70 11.58
N GLN A 215 21.62 24.37 11.34
CA GLN A 215 20.82 23.69 10.33
C GLN A 215 19.34 23.85 10.65
N GLN A 216 18.57 24.36 9.68
CA GLN A 216 17.12 24.38 9.78
C GLN A 216 16.55 22.97 9.65
N MET A 217 15.58 22.66 10.52
CA MET A 217 14.93 21.36 10.56
C MET A 217 13.47 21.50 10.99
N SER A 218 12.64 20.59 10.50
CA SER A 218 11.30 20.37 11.03
C SER A 218 11.39 19.33 12.15
N VAL A 219 10.79 19.63 13.30
CA VAL A 219 10.90 18.82 14.50
C VAL A 219 9.52 18.50 15.01
N THR A 220 9.27 17.21 15.25
CA THR A 220 8.10 16.73 15.97
C THR A 220 8.51 16.35 17.40
N ILE A 221 7.89 16.97 18.39
CA ILE A 221 8.17 16.80 19.82
C ILE A 221 7.00 16.08 20.45
N SER A 222 7.26 14.96 21.12
CA SER A 222 6.24 14.25 21.89
C SER A 222 6.11 14.84 23.30
N ARG A 223 5.04 15.59 23.54
CA ARG A 223 4.76 16.29 24.81
C ARG A 223 4.08 15.44 25.88
N GLY A 224 3.71 14.22 25.51
CA GLY A 224 3.00 13.30 26.38
C GLY A 224 2.09 12.40 25.58
N VAL A 225 1.22 11.70 26.30
CA VAL A 225 0.22 10.82 25.72
C VAL A 225 -1.11 11.12 26.38
N GLN A 226 -2.08 11.55 25.59
CA GLN A 226 -3.47 11.64 26.00
C GLN A 226 -4.10 10.26 25.82
N LYS A 227 -4.66 9.70 26.89
CA LYS A 227 -5.46 8.47 26.79
C LYS A 227 -6.93 8.85 26.62
N LEU A 228 -7.59 8.27 25.63
CA LEU A 228 -9.02 8.44 25.37
C LEU A 228 -9.69 7.07 25.33
N ASP A 229 -10.85 6.97 25.95
CA ASP A 229 -11.75 5.85 25.74
C ASP A 229 -12.55 6.13 24.46
N ILE A 230 -12.57 5.17 23.52
CA ILE A 230 -13.38 5.32 22.32
C ILE A 230 -14.85 5.48 22.71
N ALA A 231 -15.33 4.72 23.70
CA ALA A 231 -16.70 4.78 24.16
C ALA A 231 -17.11 6.15 24.72
N ASP A 232 -16.15 6.95 25.19
CA ASP A 232 -16.41 8.32 25.65
C ASP A 232 -16.46 9.34 24.48
N LEU A 233 -15.78 9.04 23.38
CA LEU A 233 -15.74 9.91 22.19
C LEU A 233 -16.99 9.77 21.33
N ILE A 234 -17.50 8.55 21.23
CA ILE A 234 -18.71 8.21 20.48
C ILE A 234 -19.79 7.88 21.49
N ASP A 235 -20.93 8.56 21.48
CA ASP A 235 -22.05 8.28 22.40
C ASP A 235 -22.56 6.83 22.21
N SER A 236 -21.95 5.87 22.90
CA SER A 236 -21.83 4.46 22.45
C SER A 236 -22.77 3.47 23.14
N ASP A 237 -23.80 3.97 23.82
CA ASP A 237 -24.71 3.17 24.64
C ASP A 237 -25.63 2.19 23.87
N SER A 238 -25.50 2.08 22.54
CA SER A 238 -26.35 1.20 21.73
C SER A 238 -25.69 -0.15 21.41
N ALA A 239 -26.49 -1.22 21.38
CA ALA A 239 -26.01 -2.57 21.05
C ALA A 239 -25.34 -2.64 19.66
N ASP A 240 -25.85 -1.87 18.69
CA ASP A 240 -25.28 -1.79 17.34
C ASP A 240 -23.87 -1.19 17.31
N MET A 241 -23.52 -0.36 18.31
CA MET A 241 -22.17 0.18 18.43
C MET A 241 -21.19 -0.84 18.99
N GLN A 242 -21.61 -1.77 19.85
CA GLN A 242 -20.72 -2.79 20.42
C GLN A 242 -20.22 -3.81 19.40
N ASP A 243 -21.01 -4.10 18.35
CA ASP A 243 -20.63 -4.99 17.24
C ASP A 243 -19.98 -4.23 16.05
N SER A 244 -19.57 -2.97 16.29
CA SER A 244 -18.88 -2.16 15.29
C SER A 244 -17.37 -2.14 15.55
N LEU A 245 -16.59 -1.95 14.47
CA LEU A 245 -15.18 -1.57 14.54
C LEU A 245 -15.01 -0.12 14.11
N PHE A 246 -14.02 0.55 14.68
CA PHE A 246 -13.67 1.93 14.36
C PHE A 246 -12.33 1.96 13.68
N TYR A 247 -12.31 2.40 12.42
CA TYR A 247 -11.08 2.72 11.74
C TYR A 247 -10.60 4.10 12.19
N LEU A 248 -9.39 4.13 12.73
CA LEU A 248 -8.73 5.32 13.25
C LEU A 248 -7.66 5.79 12.28
N HIS A 249 -7.65 7.09 12.03
CA HIS A 249 -6.64 7.72 11.19
C HIS A 249 -6.31 9.11 11.70
N ARG A 250 -5.03 9.41 11.91
CA ARG A 250 -4.55 10.73 12.31
C ARG A 250 -4.22 11.54 11.06
N VAL A 251 -4.88 12.68 10.89
CA VAL A 251 -4.77 13.48 9.66
C VAL A 251 -3.35 14.02 9.49
N THR A 252 -2.79 13.82 8.30
CA THR A 252 -1.46 14.25 7.87
C THR A 252 -1.55 15.18 6.67
N GLU A 253 -0.41 15.74 6.26
CA GLU A 253 -0.33 16.57 5.04
C GLU A 253 -0.53 15.75 3.75
N GLU A 254 -0.40 14.42 3.81
CA GLU A 254 -0.59 13.53 2.66
C GLU A 254 -2.08 13.29 2.34
N ASP A 255 -2.99 13.65 3.23
CA ASP A 255 -4.43 13.39 3.11
C ASP A 255 -5.14 14.43 2.22
N ILE A 256 -4.57 14.69 1.05
CA ILE A 256 -5.04 15.69 0.08
C ILE A 256 -6.40 15.36 -0.54
N GLN A 257 -6.80 14.10 -0.51
CA GLN A 257 -8.10 13.61 -1.01
C GLN A 257 -9.21 13.67 0.06
N GLY A 258 -8.94 14.23 1.24
CA GLY A 258 -9.93 14.37 2.30
C GLY A 258 -10.33 13.02 2.92
N LEU A 259 -11.49 13.01 3.58
CA LEU A 259 -12.04 11.80 4.19
C LEU A 259 -12.21 10.66 3.19
N TRP A 260 -12.56 10.96 1.93
CA TRP A 260 -12.75 9.95 0.90
C TRP A 260 -11.47 9.12 0.71
N GLY A 261 -10.35 9.79 0.45
CA GLY A 261 -9.06 9.12 0.27
C GLY A 261 -8.56 8.42 1.53
N ILE A 262 -8.79 9.00 2.72
CA ILE A 262 -8.47 8.38 4.01
C ILE A 262 -9.19 7.03 4.15
N ILE A 263 -10.51 7.00 3.96
CA ILE A 263 -11.32 5.79 4.12
C ILE A 263 -10.93 4.74 3.05
N GLN A 264 -10.82 5.17 1.78
CA GLN A 264 -10.48 4.30 0.66
C GLN A 264 -9.10 3.65 0.87
N THR A 265 -8.08 4.46 1.14
CA THR A 265 -6.72 3.98 1.36
C THR A 265 -6.63 3.09 2.60
N GLY A 266 -7.38 3.43 3.66
CA GLY A 266 -7.53 2.62 4.86
C GLY A 266 -8.06 1.21 4.57
N LEU A 267 -9.19 1.12 3.84
CA LEU A 267 -9.77 -0.16 3.45
C LEU A 267 -8.82 -0.97 2.56
N ILE A 268 -8.27 -0.36 1.51
CA ILE A 268 -7.33 -1.04 0.61
C ILE A 268 -6.13 -1.60 1.38
N ARG A 269 -5.51 -0.78 2.26
CA ARG A 269 -4.34 -1.20 3.03
C ARG A 269 -4.66 -2.35 3.97
N ASN A 270 -5.72 -2.24 4.77
CA ASN A 270 -6.06 -3.25 5.78
C ASN A 270 -6.50 -4.58 5.14
N PHE A 271 -7.31 -4.55 4.07
CA PHE A 271 -7.75 -5.76 3.39
C PHE A 271 -6.62 -6.45 2.62
N ARG A 272 -5.70 -5.66 2.04
CA ARG A 272 -4.50 -6.17 1.37
C ARG A 272 -3.47 -6.74 2.36
N GLN A 273 -3.31 -6.11 3.52
CA GLN A 273 -2.41 -6.61 4.57
C GLN A 273 -2.82 -8.02 4.96
N GLY A 274 -4.11 -8.32 5.04
CA GLY A 274 -4.67 -9.65 5.28
C GLY A 274 -4.35 -10.20 6.66
N ILE A 275 -4.99 -11.31 7.00
CA ILE A 275 -4.85 -11.97 8.29
C ILE A 275 -4.36 -13.41 8.13
N ARG A 276 -3.87 -14.03 9.21
CA ARG A 276 -3.48 -15.44 9.21
C ARG A 276 -4.62 -16.27 9.75
N LEU A 277 -5.25 -17.05 8.88
CA LEU A 277 -6.34 -17.96 9.24
C LEU A 277 -5.86 -19.39 9.31
N GLN A 278 -6.39 -20.17 10.25
CA GLN A 278 -6.02 -21.57 10.41
C GLN A 278 -6.96 -22.45 9.58
N ARG A 279 -6.49 -22.95 8.43
CA ARG A 279 -7.25 -23.84 7.55
C ARG A 279 -6.74 -25.26 7.68
N ASN A 280 -7.60 -26.20 8.10
CA ASN A 280 -7.28 -27.63 8.20
C ASN A 280 -5.96 -27.90 8.96
N GLY A 281 -5.70 -27.14 10.03
CA GLY A 281 -4.48 -27.25 10.84
C GLY A 281 -3.23 -26.57 10.25
N THR A 282 -3.35 -25.84 9.14
CA THR A 282 -2.26 -25.05 8.53
C THR A 282 -2.61 -23.56 8.57
N GLU A 283 -1.69 -22.72 9.03
CA GLU A 283 -1.84 -21.27 8.92
C GLU A 283 -1.74 -20.83 7.45
N GLN A 284 -2.78 -20.20 6.94
CA GLN A 284 -2.84 -19.61 5.62
C GLN A 284 -3.11 -18.12 5.77
N LYS A 285 -2.27 -17.29 5.14
CA LYS A 285 -2.54 -15.86 5.03
C LYS A 285 -3.67 -15.64 4.04
N VAL A 286 -4.77 -15.08 4.51
CA VAL A 286 -5.94 -14.71 3.72
C VAL A 286 -5.97 -13.19 3.61
N SER A 287 -6.07 -12.72 2.37
CA SER A 287 -6.06 -11.29 2.04
C SER A 287 -6.93 -11.08 0.81
N VAL A 288 -7.57 -9.93 0.77
CA VAL A 288 -8.42 -9.53 -0.35
C VAL A 288 -7.83 -8.28 -0.98
N LEU A 289 -7.70 -8.30 -2.31
CA LEU A 289 -7.21 -7.15 -3.05
C LEU A 289 -8.41 -6.28 -3.42
N ILE A 290 -8.45 -5.07 -2.90
CA ILE A 290 -9.37 -4.02 -3.35
C ILE A 290 -8.60 -3.19 -4.40
N PRO A 291 -9.07 -3.13 -5.66
CA PRO A 291 -8.46 -2.28 -6.69
C PRO A 291 -8.45 -0.81 -6.29
N ALA A 292 -7.45 -0.06 -6.76
CA ALA A 292 -7.30 1.37 -6.44
C ALA A 292 -8.38 2.25 -7.08
N ASP A 293 -9.05 1.75 -8.11
CA ASP A 293 -10.15 2.37 -8.84
C ASP A 293 -11.52 1.76 -8.48
N ALA A 294 -11.60 0.96 -7.41
CA ALA A 294 -12.82 0.24 -7.04
C ALA A 294 -13.99 1.15 -6.63
N ASP A 295 -13.71 2.41 -6.28
CA ASP A 295 -14.67 3.45 -5.92
C ASP A 295 -15.12 4.31 -7.11
N GLU A 296 -14.49 4.16 -8.28
CA GLU A 296 -14.85 4.90 -9.49
C GLU A 296 -16.26 4.52 -9.98
N PRO A 297 -17.00 5.45 -10.62
CA PRO A 297 -18.28 5.14 -11.22
C PRO A 297 -18.17 4.01 -12.25
N LEU A 298 -19.19 3.15 -12.28
CA LEU A 298 -19.33 2.10 -13.28
C LEU A 298 -19.48 2.70 -14.68
N PRO A 299 -19.22 1.94 -15.76
CA PRO A 299 -19.31 2.45 -17.15
C PRO A 299 -20.68 3.02 -17.55
N ASP A 300 -21.74 2.64 -16.84
CA ASP A 300 -23.11 3.14 -17.00
C ASP A 300 -23.38 4.44 -16.20
N GLY A 301 -22.39 4.93 -15.46
CA GLY A 301 -22.46 6.11 -14.61
C GLY A 301 -23.07 5.86 -13.23
N LEU A 302 -23.38 4.60 -12.89
CA LEU A 302 -23.83 4.25 -11.54
C LEU A 302 -22.65 4.24 -10.56
N SER A 303 -22.92 4.52 -9.29
CA SER A 303 -21.90 4.40 -8.24
C SER A 303 -21.47 2.95 -8.07
N SER A 304 -20.17 2.72 -7.90
CA SER A 304 -19.66 1.39 -7.54
C SER A 304 -20.06 1.00 -6.12
N PHE A 305 -19.92 -0.30 -5.82
CA PHE A 305 -20.16 -0.83 -4.47
C PHE A 305 -19.34 -0.08 -3.42
N LEU A 306 -18.03 0.07 -3.64
CA LEU A 306 -17.16 0.79 -2.72
C LEU A 306 -17.51 2.28 -2.69
N GLY A 307 -17.80 2.91 -3.84
CA GLY A 307 -18.19 4.32 -3.91
C GLY A 307 -19.44 4.65 -3.07
N LEU A 308 -20.44 3.75 -3.04
CA LEU A 308 -21.63 3.90 -2.19
C LEU A 308 -21.30 3.84 -0.70
N ILE A 309 -20.42 2.91 -0.31
CA ILE A 309 -19.95 2.77 1.07
C ILE A 309 -19.18 4.03 1.47
N LEU A 310 -18.21 4.47 0.66
CA LEU A 310 -17.40 5.66 0.92
C LEU A 310 -18.26 6.91 1.07
N HIS A 311 -19.22 7.13 0.16
CA HIS A 311 -20.14 8.26 0.25
C HIS A 311 -20.90 8.28 1.59
N LYS A 312 -21.41 7.13 2.05
CA LYS A 312 -22.07 7.02 3.35
C LYS A 312 -21.10 7.29 4.50
N LYS A 313 -19.89 6.73 4.45
CA LYS A 313 -18.89 6.90 5.51
C LYS A 313 -18.43 8.33 5.67
N VAL A 314 -18.12 9.03 4.57
CA VAL A 314 -17.76 10.45 4.60
C VAL A 314 -18.80 11.25 5.39
N SER A 315 -20.10 11.00 5.20
CA SER A 315 -21.17 11.72 5.92
C SER A 315 -21.40 11.31 7.38
N THR A 316 -20.79 10.21 7.83
CA THR A 316 -21.03 9.61 9.16
C THR A 316 -19.76 9.43 9.99
N SER A 317 -18.62 9.89 9.49
CA SER A 317 -17.35 9.92 10.21
C SER A 317 -17.40 10.91 11.36
N TYR A 318 -16.63 10.62 12.40
CA TYR A 318 -16.37 11.54 13.48
C TYR A 318 -14.97 12.15 13.33
N VAL A 319 -14.85 13.42 13.68
CA VAL A 319 -13.60 14.18 13.64
C VAL A 319 -13.33 14.69 15.05
N TYR A 320 -12.32 14.16 15.72
CA TYR A 320 -11.87 14.65 17.01
C TYR A 320 -10.75 15.68 16.82
N ASN A 321 -10.96 16.90 17.29
CA ASN A 321 -9.96 17.96 17.21
C ASN A 321 -9.13 18.05 18.50
N PHE A 322 -7.81 17.90 18.38
CA PHE A 322 -6.89 17.88 19.52
C PHE A 322 -6.78 19.24 20.25
N ASN A 323 -7.03 20.35 19.54
CA ASN A 323 -6.91 21.69 20.13
C ASN A 323 -8.14 22.03 20.96
N THR A 324 -9.34 21.81 20.40
CA THR A 324 -10.60 22.15 21.07
C THR A 324 -11.11 21.05 21.98
N HIS A 325 -10.59 19.82 21.86
CA HIS A 325 -11.07 18.63 22.58
C HIS A 325 -12.57 18.37 22.30
N THR A 326 -13.01 18.63 21.07
CA THR A 326 -14.40 18.47 20.66
C THR A 326 -14.53 17.52 19.49
N MET A 327 -15.65 16.79 19.47
CA MET A 327 -16.07 15.99 18.33
C MET A 327 -16.86 16.83 17.33
N GLY A 328 -16.53 16.65 16.06
CA GLY A 328 -17.21 17.22 14.91
C GLY A 328 -17.57 16.16 13.88
N HIS A 329 -18.27 16.59 12.84
CA HIS A 329 -18.77 15.74 11.76
C HIS A 329 -18.63 16.39 10.38
N ASP A 330 -17.87 17.48 10.25
CA ASP A 330 -17.78 18.18 8.96
C ASP A 330 -16.88 17.38 8.01
N PRO A 331 -17.42 16.81 6.93
CA PRO A 331 -16.63 16.00 6.01
C PRO A 331 -15.73 16.82 5.08
N ASN A 332 -15.96 18.13 5.00
CA ASN A 332 -15.31 19.00 4.02
C ASN A 332 -14.10 19.75 4.59
N LEU A 333 -13.83 19.60 5.89
CA LEU A 333 -12.77 20.33 6.56
C LEU A 333 -11.99 19.35 7.43
N ILE A 334 -10.80 18.98 6.96
CA ILE A 334 -9.81 18.25 7.74
C ILE A 334 -8.55 19.10 7.92
N HIS A 335 -7.96 19.03 9.12
CA HIS A 335 -6.82 19.82 9.52
C HIS A 335 -5.63 18.91 9.89
N PRO A 336 -4.62 18.80 8.99
CA PRO A 336 -3.40 18.04 9.24
C PRO A 336 -2.75 18.37 10.59
N GLY A 337 -2.32 17.32 11.30
CA GLY A 337 -1.66 17.40 12.60
C GLY A 337 -2.57 17.76 13.79
N GLN A 338 -3.84 18.12 13.53
CA GLN A 338 -4.76 18.62 14.56
C GLN A 338 -5.96 17.70 14.82
N GLU A 339 -6.15 16.67 13.99
CA GLU A 339 -7.38 15.89 14.01
C GLU A 339 -7.14 14.38 13.95
N LEU A 340 -8.02 13.65 14.64
CA LEU A 340 -8.19 12.22 14.55
C LEU A 340 -9.54 11.93 13.91
N ILE A 341 -9.54 11.13 12.85
CA ILE A 341 -10.74 10.65 12.18
C ILE A 341 -11.11 9.28 12.76
N LEU A 342 -12.38 9.12 13.13
CA LEU A 342 -12.97 7.84 13.53
C LEU A 342 -14.07 7.49 12.53
N ILE A 343 -13.89 6.38 11.80
CA ILE A 343 -14.89 5.88 10.86
C ILE A 343 -15.46 4.57 11.39
N ARG A 344 -16.76 4.58 11.68
CA ARG A 344 -17.48 3.39 12.15
C ARG A 344 -17.76 2.43 11.00
N PHE A 345 -17.47 1.15 11.19
CA PHE A 345 -17.92 0.05 10.34
C PHE A 345 -18.65 -0.99 11.19
N SER A 346 -19.85 -1.42 10.78
CA SER A 346 -20.46 -2.60 11.41
C SER A 346 -19.74 -3.86 10.95
N ALA A 347 -19.73 -4.90 11.78
CA ALA A 347 -19.13 -6.18 11.40
C ALA A 347 -19.69 -6.71 10.06
N GLU A 348 -21.01 -6.66 9.88
CA GLU A 348 -21.67 -7.06 8.63
C GLU A 348 -21.17 -6.27 7.41
N GLU A 349 -20.89 -4.97 7.56
CA GLU A 349 -20.45 -4.17 6.42
C GLU A 349 -19.02 -4.54 5.99
N LEU A 350 -18.14 -4.84 6.95
CA LEU A 350 -16.79 -5.32 6.64
C LEU A 350 -16.82 -6.72 6.02
N LYS A 351 -17.76 -7.59 6.45
CA LYS A 351 -18.00 -8.89 5.81
C LYS A 351 -18.48 -8.72 4.38
N ASP A 352 -19.44 -7.83 4.13
CA ASP A 352 -19.94 -7.54 2.78
C ASP A 352 -18.80 -7.07 1.86
N ILE A 353 -17.93 -6.16 2.35
CA ILE A 353 -16.75 -5.70 1.59
C ILE A 353 -15.81 -6.86 1.30
N TYR A 354 -15.51 -7.70 2.30
CA TYR A 354 -14.64 -8.85 2.13
C TYR A 354 -15.18 -9.80 1.05
N GLN A 355 -16.45 -10.18 1.17
CA GLN A 355 -17.11 -11.14 0.29
C GLN A 355 -17.16 -10.63 -1.15
N PHE A 356 -17.57 -9.37 -1.35
CA PHE A 356 -17.66 -8.75 -2.67
C PHE A 356 -16.34 -8.87 -3.46
N PHE A 357 -15.22 -8.51 -2.83
CA PHE A 357 -13.92 -8.54 -3.49
C PHE A 357 -13.27 -9.93 -3.50
N ALA A 358 -13.59 -10.81 -2.54
CA ALA A 358 -13.18 -12.21 -2.58
C ALA A 358 -13.85 -12.98 -3.75
N GLU A 359 -15.12 -12.68 -4.03
CA GLU A 359 -15.87 -13.25 -5.15
C GLU A 359 -15.33 -12.78 -6.50
N GLN A 360 -15.03 -11.49 -6.64
CA GLN A 360 -14.46 -10.92 -7.86
C GLN A 360 -13.16 -11.63 -8.26
N ARG A 361 -12.27 -11.89 -7.29
CA ARG A 361 -11.06 -12.70 -7.51
C ARG A 361 -11.37 -14.11 -8.01
N SER A 362 -12.40 -14.75 -7.46
CA SER A 362 -12.77 -16.11 -7.87
C SER A 362 -13.28 -16.16 -9.30
N ASN A 363 -14.05 -15.16 -9.72
CA ASN A 363 -14.57 -15.03 -11.09
C ASN A 363 -13.45 -14.73 -12.09
N ASP A 364 -12.51 -13.84 -11.75
CA ASP A 364 -11.34 -13.58 -12.58
C ASP A 364 -10.47 -14.83 -12.71
N SER A 365 -10.23 -15.55 -11.61
CA SER A 365 -9.44 -16.79 -11.60
C SER A 365 -10.09 -17.92 -12.40
N GLN A 366 -11.43 -18.03 -12.38
CA GLN A 366 -12.17 -18.99 -13.20
C GLN A 366 -12.08 -18.65 -14.69
N THR A 367 -12.06 -17.35 -15.04
CA THR A 367 -11.88 -16.90 -16.43
C THR A 367 -10.51 -17.30 -17.00
N PHE A 368 -9.47 -17.39 -16.16
CA PHE A 368 -8.15 -17.91 -16.55
C PHE A 368 -8.03 -19.45 -16.50
N ALA A 369 -8.95 -20.15 -15.83
CA ALA A 369 -8.93 -21.62 -15.70
C ALA A 369 -9.69 -22.35 -16.84
N ILE A 370 -10.45 -21.62 -17.67
CA ILE A 370 -11.05 -22.19 -18.89
C ILE A 370 -9.99 -22.16 -20.01
N GLY A 371 -9.13 -23.18 -20.02
CA GLY A 371 -8.21 -23.39 -21.13
C GLY A 371 -7.08 -24.36 -20.82
N ARG A 372 -7.35 -25.66 -20.93
CA ARG A 372 -6.40 -26.66 -21.47
C ARG A 372 -7.15 -27.79 -22.15
#